data_AF-A0A959F2G2-F1
#
_entry.id   AF-A0A959F2G2-F1
#
_cell.length_a   1.000
_cell.length_b   1.000
_cell.length_c   1.000
_cell.angle_alpha   90.00
_cell.angle_beta   90.00
_cell.angle_gamma   90.00
#
_symmetry.space_group_name_H-M   'P 1'
#
loop_
_entity.id
_entity.type
_entity.pdbx_description
1 polymer ?
#
loop_
_entity_poly.entity_id
_entity_poly.type
_entity_poly.pdbx_seq_one_letter_code
_entity_poly.pdbx_strand_id
1 'polypeptide(L)'
;MIKPMRIEIPDQDLDDLRQRLKHTRWSPPIAGSNWADGTDGDYLRDLLAYWAGPYDWRQREARLNTYNHFLTEIDGWQIHFIRANDQDTKSIPLLLLHG
;
A
#
# COMPACT_ATOMS: atom_id res chain seq x y z
N MET A 1 -11.49 -5.71 -21.87
CA MET A 1 -10.40 -6.69 -22.12
C MET A 1 -9.58 -6.81 -20.85
N ILE A 2 -9.31 -8.02 -20.36
CA ILE A 2 -8.50 -8.26 -19.15
C ILE A 2 -7.03 -8.37 -19.56
N LYS A 3 -6.14 -7.67 -18.86
CA LYS A 3 -4.69 -7.65 -19.12
C LYS A 3 -3.93 -8.00 -17.83
N PRO A 4 -2.88 -8.84 -17.88
CA PRO A 4 -1.99 -9.04 -16.75
C PRO A 4 -1.33 -7.72 -16.32
N MET A 5 -1.06 -7.59 -15.03
CA MET A 5 -0.38 -6.45 -14.43
C MET A 5 0.69 -6.93 -13.45
N ARG A 6 1.76 -6.14 -13.32
CA ARG A 6 2.80 -6.33 -12.32
C ARG A 6 3.01 -4.99 -11.62
N ILE A 7 3.14 -5.01 -10.31
CA ILE A 7 3.49 -3.84 -9.52
C ILE A 7 4.98 -3.60 -9.72
N GLU A 8 5.33 -2.45 -10.25
CA GLU A 8 6.71 -2.04 -10.50
C GLU A 8 6.83 -0.54 -10.26
N ILE A 9 7.31 -0.17 -9.08
CA ILE A 9 7.47 1.22 -8.68
C ILE A 9 8.91 1.67 -8.99
N PRO A 10 9.13 2.79 -9.71
CA PRO A 10 10.45 3.34 -9.95
C PRO A 10 11.20 3.68 -8.66
N ASP A 11 12.52 3.45 -8.62
CA ASP A 11 13.34 3.81 -7.44
C ASP A 11 13.24 5.29 -7.08
N GLN A 12 13.13 6.16 -8.08
CA GLN A 12 12.95 7.61 -7.89
C GLN A 12 11.73 7.97 -7.02
N ASP A 13 10.64 7.21 -7.13
CA ASP A 13 9.41 7.47 -6.38
C ASP A 13 9.59 7.03 -4.91
N LEU A 14 10.36 5.95 -4.68
CA LEU A 14 10.72 5.50 -3.34
C LEU A 14 11.69 6.46 -2.65
N ASP A 15 12.62 7.03 -3.41
CA ASP A 15 13.56 8.01 -2.89
C ASP A 15 12.88 9.35 -2.59
N ASP A 16 11.98 9.83 -3.46
CA ASP A 16 11.13 11.00 -3.19
C ASP A 16 10.29 10.79 -1.93
N LEU A 17 9.64 9.62 -1.78
CA LEU A 17 8.90 9.26 -0.57
C LEU A 17 9.80 9.37 0.67
N ARG A 18 10.95 8.70 0.69
CA ARG A 18 11.89 8.72 1.83
C ARG A 18 12.35 10.13 2.16
N GLN A 19 12.62 10.96 1.16
CA GLN A 19 13.01 12.35 1.36
C GLN A 19 11.89 13.15 2.02
N ARG A 20 10.64 13.01 1.58
CA ARG A 20 9.49 13.69 2.20
C ARG A 20 9.28 13.27 3.64
N LEU A 21 9.35 11.98 3.94
CA LEU A 21 9.21 11.47 5.31
C LEU A 21 10.29 12.05 6.24
N LYS A 22 11.55 12.12 5.78
CA LYS A 22 12.68 12.69 6.55
C LYS A 22 12.57 14.20 6.78
N HIS A 23 11.94 14.93 5.86
CA HIS A 23 11.74 16.38 5.97
C HIS A 23 10.38 16.77 6.56
N THR A 24 9.72 15.84 7.27
CA THR A 24 8.44 16.10 7.94
C THR A 24 8.59 17.25 8.94
N ARG A 25 7.74 18.28 8.80
CA ARG A 25 7.62 19.37 9.77
C ARG A 25 6.60 18.98 10.85
N TRP A 26 7.06 18.86 12.09
CA TRP A 26 6.23 18.43 13.21
C TRP A 26 5.47 19.58 13.86
N SER A 27 4.23 19.31 14.26
CA SER A 27 3.50 20.14 15.20
C SER A 27 4.07 19.96 16.62
N PRO A 28 4.00 21.00 17.47
CA PRO A 28 4.38 20.87 18.87
C PRO A 28 3.49 19.82 19.56
N PRO A 29 4.05 19.06 20.53
CA PRO A 29 3.28 18.07 21.26
C PRO A 29 2.19 18.74 22.11
N ILE A 30 1.03 18.11 22.18
CA ILE A 30 -0.04 18.48 23.12
C ILE A 30 0.08 17.53 24.31
N ALA A 31 0.34 18.07 25.50
CA ALA A 31 0.55 17.24 26.68
C ALA A 31 -0.74 16.47 27.05
N GLY A 32 -0.63 15.15 27.19
CA GLY A 32 -1.74 14.30 27.64
C GLY A 32 -2.78 13.93 26.57
N SER A 33 -2.58 14.32 25.31
CA SER A 33 -3.58 14.09 24.25
C SER A 33 -3.53 12.69 23.63
N ASN A 34 -2.44 11.92 23.82
CA ASN A 34 -2.20 10.58 23.27
C ASN A 34 -3.02 10.28 21.99
N TRP A 35 -3.95 9.34 22.08
CA TRP A 35 -4.90 8.99 21.01
C TRP A 35 -6.27 9.66 21.12
N ALA A 36 -6.51 10.48 22.15
CA ALA A 36 -7.83 11.03 22.45
C ALA A 36 -8.29 12.02 21.37
N ASP A 37 -7.34 12.75 20.77
CA ASP A 37 -7.60 13.81 19.79
C ASP A 37 -7.09 13.49 18.38
N GLY A 38 -6.80 12.21 18.11
CA GLY A 38 -6.26 11.75 16.83
C GLY A 38 -5.01 10.90 16.99
N THR A 39 -4.17 10.86 15.96
CA THR A 39 -2.94 10.06 16.00
C THR A 39 -1.96 10.60 17.04
N ASP A 40 -1.49 9.71 17.91
CA ASP A 40 -0.44 10.04 18.87
C ASP A 40 0.84 10.48 18.15
N GLY A 41 1.37 11.64 18.56
CA GLY A 41 2.48 12.28 17.87
C GLY A 41 3.80 11.52 17.99
N ASP A 42 4.03 10.85 19.12
CA ASP A 42 5.26 10.07 19.35
C ASP A 42 5.20 8.75 18.58
N TYR A 43 4.06 8.06 18.61
CA TYR A 43 3.81 6.91 17.74
C TYR A 43 4.02 7.23 16.26
N LEU A 44 3.49 8.37 15.79
CA LEU A 44 3.66 8.78 14.39
C LEU A 44 5.14 9.06 14.06
N ARG A 45 5.90 9.67 14.98
CA ARG A 45 7.35 9.86 14.83
C ARG A 45 8.08 8.53 14.66
N ASP A 46 7.79 7.56 15.51
CA ASP A 46 8.41 6.23 15.45
C ASP A 46 8.04 5.49 14.17
N LEU A 47 6.76 5.55 13.76
CA LEU A 47 6.28 4.96 12.52
C LEU A 47 6.97 5.59 11.29
N LEU A 48 7.09 6.91 11.24
CA LEU A 48 7.79 7.59 10.14
C LEU A 48 9.29 7.27 10.13
N ALA A 49 9.93 7.14 11.29
CA ALA A 49 11.33 6.73 11.37
C ALA A 49 11.54 5.30 10.82
N TYR A 50 10.67 4.37 11.18
CA TYR A 50 10.67 3.01 10.62
C TYR A 50 10.42 3.02 9.10
N TRP A 51 9.45 3.81 8.64
CA TRP A 51 9.09 3.86 7.23
C TRP A 51 10.18 4.49 6.35
N ALA A 52 10.83 5.55 6.84
CA ALA A 52 11.85 6.29 6.09
C ALA A 52 13.21 5.57 6.01
N GLY A 53 13.44 4.54 6.82
CA GLY A 53 14.70 3.80 6.87
C GLY A 53 14.50 2.28 6.78
N PRO A 54 14.18 1.60 7.89
CA PRO A 54 14.08 0.14 7.95
C PRO A 54 13.08 -0.53 6.99
N TYR A 55 12.02 0.17 6.56
CA TYR A 55 10.98 -0.42 5.72
C TYR A 55 11.47 -0.71 4.28
N ASP A 56 11.40 -1.98 3.89
CA ASP A 56 11.80 -2.46 2.57
C ASP A 56 10.57 -2.60 1.64
N TRP A 57 10.36 -1.60 0.79
CA TRP A 57 9.34 -1.67 -0.26
C TRP A 57 9.58 -2.79 -1.26
N ARG A 58 10.84 -3.09 -1.63
CA ARG A 58 11.15 -4.11 -2.65
C ARG A 58 10.76 -5.50 -2.16
N GLN A 59 10.96 -5.78 -0.87
CA GLN A 59 10.44 -7.01 -0.26
C GLN A 59 8.90 -7.07 -0.33
N ARG A 60 8.21 -5.97 -0.04
CA ARG A 60 6.74 -5.90 -0.09
C ARG A 60 6.20 -6.06 -1.51
N GLU A 61 6.81 -5.39 -2.48
CA GLU A 61 6.49 -5.45 -3.91
C GLU A 61 6.66 -6.87 -4.44
N ALA A 62 7.77 -7.54 -4.11
CA ALA A 62 7.97 -8.95 -4.46
C ALA A 62 6.87 -9.85 -3.88
N ARG A 63 6.48 -9.63 -2.62
CA ARG A 63 5.39 -10.39 -1.98
C ARG A 63 4.04 -10.15 -2.66
N LEU A 64 3.72 -8.91 -3.01
CA LEU A 64 2.47 -8.58 -3.69
C LEU A 64 2.41 -9.26 -5.06
N ASN A 65 3.50 -9.18 -5.83
CA ASN A 65 3.61 -9.83 -7.14
C ASN A 65 3.63 -11.37 -7.12
N THR A 66 3.48 -12.02 -5.96
CA THR A 66 3.19 -13.47 -5.89
C THR A 66 1.74 -13.79 -6.25
N TYR A 67 0.85 -12.80 -6.24
CA TYR A 67 -0.52 -12.92 -6.70
C TYR A 67 -0.65 -12.58 -8.18
N ASN A 68 -1.67 -13.14 -8.84
CA ASN A 68 -2.00 -12.79 -10.22
C ASN A 68 -2.84 -11.50 -10.24
N HIS A 69 -2.21 -10.40 -10.62
CA HIS A 69 -2.85 -9.10 -10.78
C HIS A 69 -3.33 -8.89 -12.22
N PHE A 70 -4.47 -8.22 -12.35
CA PHE A 70 -5.07 -7.90 -13.63
C PHE A 70 -5.62 -6.48 -13.65
N LEU A 71 -5.68 -5.92 -14.85
CA LEU A 71 -6.38 -4.68 -15.16
C LEU A 71 -7.48 -4.97 -16.20
N THR A 72 -8.61 -4.31 -16.05
CA THR A 72 -9.65 -4.23 -17.08
C THR A 72 -10.24 -2.83 -17.10
N GLU A 73 -11.02 -2.52 -18.14
CA GLU A 73 -11.82 -1.30 -18.22
C GLU A 73 -13.29 -1.66 -18.08
N ILE A 74 -14.01 -0.92 -17.22
CA ILE A 74 -15.47 -1.02 -17.03
C ILE A 74 -15.99 0.42 -16.96
N ASP A 75 -16.95 0.77 -17.81
CA ASP A 75 -17.57 2.11 -17.88
C ASP A 75 -16.55 3.26 -17.96
N GLY A 76 -15.43 3.04 -18.67
CA GLY A 76 -14.34 4.01 -18.83
C GLY A 76 -13.33 4.07 -17.67
N TRP A 77 -13.52 3.27 -16.62
CA TRP A 77 -12.62 3.21 -15.48
C TRP A 77 -11.69 2.01 -15.54
N GLN A 78 -10.40 2.26 -15.27
CA GLN A 78 -9.44 1.18 -15.11
C GLN A 78 -9.61 0.53 -13.72
N ILE A 79 -9.93 -0.77 -13.71
CA ILE A 79 -10.16 -1.55 -12.50
C ILE A 79 -9.01 -2.54 -12.33
N HIS A 80 -8.32 -2.46 -11.19
CA HIS A 80 -7.34 -3.45 -10.74
C HIS A 80 -8.02 -4.51 -9.87
N PHE A 81 -7.65 -5.77 -10.07
CA PHE A 81 -8.10 -6.87 -9.22
C PHE A 81 -7.06 -7.98 -9.16
N ILE A 82 -7.16 -8.80 -8.11
CA ILE A 82 -6.42 -10.04 -7.95
C ILE A 82 -7.37 -11.19 -8.24
N ARG A 83 -6.89 -12.18 -9.00
CA ARG A 83 -7.59 -13.46 -9.17
C ARG A 83 -6.73 -14.58 -8.62
N ALA A 84 -7.11 -15.13 -7.47
CA ALA A 84 -6.56 -16.39 -7.00
C ALA A 84 -7.13 -17.50 -7.89
N ASN A 85 -6.29 -18.12 -8.72
CA ASN A 85 -6.74 -19.17 -9.62
C ASN A 85 -7.05 -20.43 -8.82
N ASP A 86 -8.24 -20.94 -9.05
CA ASP A 86 -8.59 -22.33 -8.87
C ASP A 86 -8.79 -22.90 -10.27
N GLN A 87 -8.06 -23.97 -10.62
CA GLN A 87 -8.24 -24.68 -11.89
C GLN A 87 -9.56 -25.48 -11.92
N ASP A 88 -10.31 -25.50 -10.82
CA ASP A 88 -11.59 -26.19 -10.70
C ASP A 88 -12.76 -25.31 -11.18
N THR A 89 -13.42 -25.80 -12.23
CA THR A 89 -14.63 -25.21 -12.80
C THR A 89 -15.87 -25.31 -11.89
N LYS A 90 -15.79 -26.03 -10.77
CA LYS A 90 -16.90 -26.21 -9.82
C LYS A 90 -16.86 -25.27 -8.62
N SER A 91 -15.87 -24.40 -8.54
CA SER A 91 -15.67 -23.53 -7.38
C SER A 91 -16.67 -22.37 -7.36
N ILE A 92 -17.12 -22.03 -6.15
CA ILE A 92 -18.06 -20.93 -5.92
C ILE A 92 -17.31 -19.61 -6.11
N PRO A 93 -17.74 -18.72 -7.02
CA PRO A 93 -17.12 -17.41 -7.18
C PRO A 93 -17.30 -16.57 -5.91
N LEU A 94 -16.20 -16.08 -5.34
CA LEU A 94 -16.22 -15.14 -4.21
C LEU A 94 -15.57 -13.83 -4.62
N LEU A 95 -16.26 -12.73 -4.33
CA LEU A 95 -15.74 -11.38 -4.47
C LEU A 95 -15.42 -10.83 -3.07
N LEU A 96 -14.13 -10.55 -2.83
CA LEU A 96 -13.67 -9.92 -1.61
C LEU A 96 -13.42 -8.45 -1.87
N LEU A 97 -14.14 -7.59 -1.16
CA LEU A 97 -14.06 -6.13 -1.31
C LEU A 97 -13.35 -5.53 -0.11
N HIS A 98 -12.36 -4.68 -0.37
CA HIS A 98 -11.76 -3.84 0.66
C HIS A 98 -12.58 -2.56 0.86
N GLY A 99 -12.38 -1.87 1.99
CA GLY A 99 -12.93 -0.55 2.28
C GLY A 99 -11.98 0.58 1.95
#